data_AF-A0A2V9ZZM4-F1
#
_entry.id   AF-A0A2V9ZZM4-F1
#
_cell.length_a   1.000
_cell.length_b   1.000
_cell.length_c   1.000
_cell.angle_alpha   90.00
_cell.angle_beta   90.00
_cell.angle_gamma   90.00
#
_symmetry.space_group_name_H-M   'P 1'
#
loop_
_entity.id
_entity.type
_entity.pdbx_description
1 polymer ?
#
loop_
_entity_poly.entity_id
_entity_poly.type
_entity_poly.pdbx_seq_one_letter_code
_entity_poly.pdbx_strand_id
1 'polypeptide(L)'
;MAPTVQVGTILIDERPLMPRVLGLTSEPYSGTWNVIKALDSFALDRKIHAAGWKFFFMAAEAKALSFGAVGAKNMQNALRRILGKMESQNFNCLEVTGIVAKRFLGVPYAVVSAHSRHIQQSCYLDSAEARRTSQRDAEWA
;
A
#
# COMPACT_ATOMS: atom_id res chain seq x y z
N MET A 1 2.56 -13.64 -13.45
CA MET A 1 2.11 -14.18 -12.14
C MET A 1 1.89 -13.00 -11.21
N ALA A 2 0.89 -13.05 -10.33
CA ALA A 2 0.68 -11.98 -9.36
C ALA A 2 1.79 -12.02 -8.28
N PRO A 3 2.32 -10.87 -7.84
CA PRO A 3 3.31 -10.81 -6.77
C PRO A 3 2.81 -11.53 -5.51
N THR A 4 3.69 -12.27 -4.83
CA THR A 4 3.36 -12.89 -3.56
C THR A 4 3.33 -11.82 -2.47
N VAL A 5 2.19 -11.68 -1.81
CA VAL A 5 2.01 -10.73 -0.70
C VAL A 5 2.24 -11.44 0.62
N GLN A 6 3.04 -10.83 1.47
CA GLN A 6 3.36 -11.25 2.83
C GLN A 6 3.35 -10.05 3.78
N VAL A 7 3.54 -10.31 5.07
CA VAL A 7 3.74 -9.24 6.05
C VAL A 7 5.02 -8.46 5.70
N GLY A 8 4.96 -7.14 5.75
CA GLY A 8 6.01 -6.23 5.29
C GLY A 8 5.97 -5.93 3.78
N THR A 9 5.04 -6.53 3.02
CA THR A 9 4.85 -6.14 1.61
C THR A 9 4.32 -4.72 1.54
N ILE A 10 4.96 -3.91 0.69
CA ILE A 10 4.59 -2.51 0.46
C ILE A 10 4.01 -2.37 -0.94
N LEU A 11 2.80 -1.82 -1.00
CA LEU A 11 2.15 -1.41 -2.22
C LEU A 11 2.27 0.10 -2.37
N ILE A 12 2.49 0.55 -3.58
CA ILE A 12 2.57 1.96 -3.93
C ILE A 12 1.60 2.27 -5.07
N ASP A 13 0.96 3.42 -5.01
CA ASP A 13 0.24 3.96 -6.15
C ASP A 13 1.26 4.45 -7.18
N GLU A 14 1.09 4.09 -8.45
CA GLU A 14 1.94 4.53 -9.55
C GLU A 14 1.79 6.04 -9.83
N ARG A 15 0.75 6.66 -9.26
CA ARG A 15 0.47 8.09 -9.36
C ARG A 15 0.81 8.79 -8.04
N PRO A 16 1.67 9.82 -8.03
CA PRO A 16 2.45 10.39 -9.14
C PRO A 16 3.66 9.50 -9.53
N LEU A 17 4.41 9.88 -10.58
CA LEU A 17 5.65 9.23 -11.11
C LEU A 17 6.78 8.96 -10.07
N MET A 18 6.49 9.15 -8.78
CA MET A 18 7.33 8.89 -7.62
C MET A 18 8.10 7.57 -7.69
N PRO A 19 7.52 6.41 -8.08
CA PRO A 19 8.32 5.18 -8.16
C PRO A 19 9.47 5.29 -9.16
N ARG A 20 9.28 6.00 -10.28
CA ARG A 20 10.34 6.26 -11.26
C ARG A 20 11.35 7.27 -10.74
N VAL A 21 10.90 8.36 -10.12
CA VAL A 21 11.76 9.39 -9.53
C VAL A 21 12.66 8.80 -8.44
N LEU A 22 12.12 7.91 -7.61
CA LEU A 22 12.86 7.24 -6.55
C LEU A 22 13.61 5.98 -7.04
N GLY A 23 13.57 5.66 -8.33
CA GLY A 23 14.21 4.46 -8.90
C GLY A 23 13.77 3.17 -8.20
N LEU A 24 12.51 3.06 -7.81
CA LEU A 24 11.94 1.88 -7.17
C LEU A 24 11.56 0.85 -8.24
N THR A 25 11.98 -0.39 -8.03
CA THR A 25 11.52 -1.50 -8.85
C THR A 25 10.19 -2.00 -8.29
N SER A 26 9.14 -2.00 -9.12
CA SER A 26 7.81 -2.44 -8.71
C SER A 26 7.17 -3.39 -9.72
N GLU A 27 6.22 -4.20 -9.27
CA GLU A 27 5.38 -5.05 -10.12
C GLU A 27 3.91 -4.66 -10.06
N PRO A 28 3.19 -4.71 -11.18
CA PRO A 28 1.74 -4.54 -11.19
C PRO A 28 1.03 -5.50 -10.22
N TYR A 29 0.10 -4.96 -9.43
CA TYR A 29 -0.69 -5.75 -8.48
C TYR A 29 -2.20 -5.58 -8.64
N SER A 30 -2.73 -4.36 -8.54
CA SER A 30 -4.17 -4.10 -8.63
C SER A 30 -4.48 -2.67 -9.03
N GLY A 31 -5.00 -2.47 -10.25
CA GLY A 31 -5.27 -1.12 -10.76
C GLY A 31 -3.96 -0.34 -10.89
N THR A 32 -3.89 0.85 -10.28
CA THR A 32 -2.67 1.69 -10.23
C THR A 32 -1.69 1.25 -9.14
N TRP A 33 -2.03 0.24 -8.33
CA TRP A 33 -1.20 -0.21 -7.22
C TRP A 33 -0.19 -1.26 -7.66
N ASN A 34 1.07 -1.00 -7.33
CA ASN A 34 2.22 -1.83 -7.62
C ASN A 34 2.90 -2.30 -6.33
N VAL A 35 3.43 -3.51 -6.30
CA VAL A 35 4.23 -4.03 -5.17
C VAL A 35 5.69 -3.65 -5.36
N ILE A 36 6.33 -3.08 -4.33
CA ILE A 36 7.77 -2.80 -4.34
C ILE A 36 8.54 -4.12 -4.21
N LYS A 37 9.52 -4.34 -5.10
CA LYS A 37 10.42 -5.50 -5.03
C LYS A 37 11.61 -5.25 -4.11
N ALA A 38 12.00 -6.32 -3.42
CA ALA A 38 13.34 -6.49 -2.84
C ALA A 38 13.78 -5.39 -1.84
N LEU A 39 12.83 -4.67 -1.25
CA LEU A 39 13.08 -3.70 -0.18
C LEU A 39 12.10 -3.99 0.96
N ASP A 40 12.63 -4.18 2.16
CA ASP A 40 11.81 -4.08 3.37
C ASP A 40 11.45 -2.61 3.67
N SER A 41 10.57 -2.41 4.64
CA SER A 41 10.08 -1.08 5.05
C SER A 41 11.19 -0.12 5.45
N PHE A 42 12.24 -0.61 6.10
CA PHE A 42 13.38 0.22 6.54
C PHE A 42 14.30 0.59 5.39
N ALA A 43 14.57 -0.35 4.48
CA ALA A 43 15.38 -0.12 3.29
C ALA A 43 14.68 0.87 2.35
N LEU A 44 13.37 0.74 2.19
CA LEU A 44 12.55 1.69 1.44
C LEU A 44 12.58 3.07 2.09
N ASP A 45 12.38 3.14 3.42
CA ASP A 45 12.40 4.39 4.18
C ASP A 45 13.72 5.15 4.01
N ARG A 46 14.86 4.47 4.16
CA ARG A 46 16.19 5.07 3.95
C ARG A 46 16.36 5.60 2.54
N LYS A 47 15.87 4.87 1.53
CA LYS A 47 15.99 5.29 0.12
C LYS A 47 15.13 6.51 -0.18
N ILE A 48 13.91 6.56 0.34
CA ILE A 48 13.01 7.72 0.25
C ILE A 48 13.67 8.93 0.92
N HIS A 49 14.20 8.76 2.13
CA HIS A 49 14.89 9.82 2.86
C HIS A 49 16.16 10.33 2.14
N ALA A 50 16.96 9.44 1.56
CA ALA A 50 18.15 9.82 0.79
C ALA A 50 17.81 10.65 -0.46
N ALA A 51 16.62 10.48 -1.02
CA ALA A 51 16.12 11.29 -2.13
C ALA A 51 15.51 12.64 -1.68
N GLY A 52 15.49 12.94 -0.38
CA GLY A 52 14.90 14.16 0.17
C GLY A 52 13.38 14.08 0.42
N TRP A 53 12.79 12.90 0.30
CA TRP A 53 11.36 12.67 0.55
C TRP A 53 11.14 12.12 1.95
N LYS A 54 9.88 12.07 2.39
CA LYS A 54 9.46 11.53 3.68
C LYS A 54 8.46 10.40 3.49
N PHE A 55 8.57 9.38 4.32
CA PHE A 55 7.68 8.22 4.35
C PHE A 55 6.83 8.23 5.61
N PHE A 56 5.67 8.86 5.54
CA PHE A 56 4.78 9.04 6.68
C PHE A 56 3.98 7.77 6.96
N PHE A 57 3.92 7.41 8.24
CA PHE A 57 2.93 6.46 8.75
C PHE A 57 1.62 7.19 9.01
N MET A 58 0.52 6.68 8.46
CA MET A 58 -0.83 7.18 8.76
C MET A 58 -1.49 6.18 9.70
N ALA A 59 -2.01 6.67 10.83
CA ALA A 59 -2.47 5.80 11.93
C ALA A 59 -3.68 4.91 11.60
N ALA A 60 -4.26 5.02 10.39
CA ALA A 60 -5.39 4.21 10.00
C ALA A 60 -4.95 2.79 9.61
N GLU A 61 -5.30 1.83 10.46
CA GLU A 61 -5.27 0.40 10.11
C GLU A 61 -6.61 0.02 9.45
N ALA A 62 -6.55 -0.74 8.35
CA ALA A 62 -7.71 -1.38 7.77
C ALA A 62 -7.53 -2.89 7.69
N LYS A 63 -8.65 -3.59 7.96
CA LYS A 63 -8.72 -5.06 7.93
C LYS A 63 -9.74 -5.54 6.91
N ALA A 64 -9.42 -6.64 6.26
CA ALA A 64 -10.34 -7.36 5.40
C ALA A 64 -10.27 -8.87 5.64
N LEU A 65 -11.44 -9.50 5.60
CA LEU A 65 -11.58 -10.95 5.59
C LEU A 65 -11.42 -11.47 4.17
N SER A 66 -10.67 -12.57 4.06
CA SER A 66 -10.57 -13.39 2.87
C SER A 66 -11.01 -14.81 3.20
N PHE A 67 -12.02 -15.32 2.49
CA PHE A 67 -12.54 -16.67 2.73
C PHE A 67 -11.73 -17.70 1.92
N GLY A 68 -11.54 -18.88 2.50
CA GLY A 68 -10.74 -19.96 1.91
C GLY A 68 -9.29 -19.95 2.38
N ALA A 69 -8.48 -20.81 1.75
CA ALA A 69 -7.05 -20.88 2.02
C ALA A 69 -6.34 -19.56 1.64
N VAL A 70 -5.25 -19.24 2.34
CA VAL A 70 -4.39 -18.11 1.99
C VAL A 70 -3.77 -18.39 0.63
N GLY A 71 -3.99 -17.51 -0.33
CA GLY A 71 -3.48 -17.64 -1.69
C GLY A 71 -3.57 -16.32 -2.45
N ALA A 72 -2.84 -16.21 -3.56
CA ALA A 72 -2.64 -14.95 -4.27
C ALA A 72 -3.95 -14.21 -4.62
N LYS A 73 -4.95 -14.93 -5.18
CA LYS A 73 -6.25 -14.35 -5.54
C LYS A 73 -7.04 -13.84 -4.32
N ASN A 74 -6.99 -14.58 -3.23
CA ASN A 74 -7.67 -14.27 -1.98
C ASN A 74 -7.02 -13.05 -1.30
N MET A 75 -5.69 -12.95 -1.36
CA MET A 75 -4.95 -11.79 -0.89
C MET A 75 -5.25 -10.53 -1.72
N GLN A 76 -5.25 -10.67 -3.05
CA GLN A 76 -5.54 -9.55 -3.95
C GLN A 76 -6.95 -8.98 -3.72
N ASN A 77 -7.95 -9.84 -3.52
CA ASN A 77 -9.30 -9.41 -3.19
C ASN A 77 -9.39 -8.72 -1.82
N ALA A 78 -8.67 -9.22 -0.80
CA ALA A 78 -8.64 -8.62 0.52
C ALA A 78 -7.98 -7.23 0.49
N LEU A 79 -6.85 -7.10 -0.21
CA LEU A 79 -6.16 -5.83 -0.39
C LEU A 79 -6.98 -4.83 -1.19
N ARG A 80 -7.67 -5.26 -2.27
CA ARG A 80 -8.59 -4.37 -3.01
C ARG A 80 -9.69 -3.81 -2.10
N ARG A 81 -10.24 -4.63 -1.20
CA ARG A 81 -11.22 -4.18 -0.20
C ARG A 81 -10.62 -3.20 0.81
N ILE A 82 -9.39 -3.43 1.25
CA ILE A 82 -8.66 -2.53 2.15
C ILE A 82 -8.42 -1.17 1.48
N LEU A 83 -7.95 -1.17 0.23
CA LEU A 83 -7.70 0.04 -0.55
C LEU A 83 -8.99 0.88 -0.68
N GLY A 84 -10.10 0.26 -1.07
CA GLY A 84 -11.39 0.96 -1.18
C GLY A 84 -11.92 1.50 0.16
N LYS A 85 -11.64 0.85 1.30
CA LYS A 85 -12.04 1.36 2.63
C LYS A 85 -11.30 2.63 3.05
N MET A 86 -10.09 2.84 2.53
CA MET A 86 -9.22 3.94 2.94
C MET A 86 -9.05 5.01 1.85
N GLU A 87 -9.75 4.88 0.72
CA GLU A 87 -9.64 5.78 -0.43
C GLU A 87 -9.83 7.26 -0.05
N SER A 88 -10.74 7.55 0.89
CA SER A 88 -10.98 8.90 1.41
C SER A 88 -9.76 9.53 2.10
N GLN A 89 -8.79 8.74 2.54
CA GLN A 89 -7.58 9.25 3.16
C GLN A 89 -6.56 9.74 2.15
N ASN A 90 -6.72 9.47 0.84
CA ASN A 90 -5.84 9.89 -0.25
C ASN A 90 -4.34 9.55 -0.06
N PHE A 91 -4.08 8.36 0.46
CA PHE A 91 -2.74 7.82 0.66
C PHE A 91 -2.18 7.25 -0.64
N ASN A 92 -0.86 7.17 -0.78
CA ASN A 92 -0.20 6.64 -1.98
C ASN A 92 0.67 5.41 -1.69
N CYS A 93 0.68 4.93 -0.44
CA CYS A 93 1.43 3.75 -0.04
C CYS A 93 0.64 2.93 0.98
N LEU A 94 0.71 1.62 0.90
CA LEU A 94 0.07 0.69 1.82
C LEU A 94 1.07 -0.36 2.27
N GLU A 95 1.20 -0.57 3.58
CA GLU A 95 2.04 -1.63 4.14
C GLU A 95 1.17 -2.73 4.73
N VAL A 96 1.38 -3.96 4.30
CA VAL A 96 0.72 -5.13 4.89
C VAL A 96 1.40 -5.45 6.23
N THR A 97 0.66 -5.35 7.32
CA THR A 97 1.20 -5.54 8.68
C THR A 97 0.78 -6.86 9.32
N GLY A 98 -0.24 -7.52 8.78
CA GLY A 98 -0.71 -8.79 9.36
C GLY A 98 -1.46 -9.66 8.36
N ILE A 99 -1.18 -10.96 8.40
CA ILE A 99 -1.93 -12.00 7.70
C ILE A 99 -2.14 -13.13 8.70
N VAL A 100 -3.38 -13.28 9.20
CA VAL A 100 -3.70 -14.27 10.22
C VAL A 100 -4.69 -15.28 9.65
N ALA A 101 -4.22 -16.50 9.40
CA ALA A 101 -5.09 -17.61 9.03
C ALA A 101 -5.90 -18.09 10.25
N LYS A 102 -7.19 -18.31 10.05
CA LYS A 102 -8.17 -18.72 11.06
C LYS A 102 -9.12 -19.77 10.49
N ARG A 103 -9.85 -20.43 11.38
CA ARG A 103 -10.91 -21.38 11.03
C ARG A 103 -12.12 -21.15 11.93
N PHE A 104 -13.32 -21.21 11.37
CA PHE A 104 -14.57 -21.17 12.12
C PHE A 104 -15.51 -22.23 11.56
N LEU A 105 -16.01 -23.12 12.42
CA LEU A 105 -16.87 -24.26 12.03
C LEU A 105 -16.32 -25.07 10.83
N GLY A 106 -15.01 -25.30 10.80
CA GLY A 106 -14.34 -26.04 9.72
C GLY A 106 -14.04 -25.23 8.45
N VAL A 107 -14.54 -24.00 8.33
CA VAL A 107 -14.29 -23.11 7.18
C VAL A 107 -13.02 -22.29 7.41
N PRO A 108 -11.99 -22.41 6.55
CA PRO A 108 -10.79 -21.58 6.63
C PRO A 108 -11.06 -20.16 6.12
N TYR A 109 -10.43 -19.18 6.77
CA TYR A 109 -10.39 -17.80 6.33
C TYR A 109 -9.10 -17.13 6.80
N ALA A 110 -8.80 -15.95 6.28
CA ALA A 110 -7.68 -15.14 6.71
C ALA A 110 -8.14 -13.70 7.01
N VAL A 111 -7.53 -13.10 8.02
CA VAL A 111 -7.64 -11.67 8.30
C VAL A 111 -6.37 -11.01 7.79
N VAL A 112 -6.52 -10.12 6.81
CA VAL A 112 -5.44 -9.28 6.30
C VAL A 112 -5.57 -7.91 6.94
N SER A 113 -4.46 -7.39 7.45
CA SER A 113 -4.36 -6.07 8.08
C SER A 113 -3.27 -5.27 7.37
N ALA A 114 -3.53 -3.99 7.15
CA ALA A 114 -2.59 -3.10 6.50
C ALA A 114 -2.75 -1.67 7.03
N HIS A 115 -1.66 -0.91 6.96
CA HIS A 115 -1.62 0.50 7.32
C HIS A 115 -1.43 1.37 6.09
N SER A 116 -2.16 2.48 6.04
CA SER A 116 -1.89 3.53 5.08
C SER A 116 -0.58 4.25 5.44
N ARG A 117 0.15 4.62 4.39
CA ARG A 117 1.37 5.41 4.44
C ARG A 117 1.35 6.44 3.33
N HIS A 118 2.12 7.51 3.48
CA HIS A 118 2.20 8.55 2.48
C HIS A 118 3.64 8.98 2.20
N ILE A 119 3.98 9.05 0.92
CA ILE A 119 5.30 9.48 0.45
C ILE A 119 5.16 10.84 -0.21
N GLN A 120 5.93 11.82 0.26
CA GLN A 120 5.92 13.19 -0.26
C GLN A 120 7.23 13.91 0.07
N GLN A 121 7.50 15.04 -0.59
CA GLN A 121 8.71 15.83 -0.35
C GLN A 121 8.64 16.69 0.92
N SER A 122 7.44 17.16 1.29
CA SER A 122 7.24 18.00 2.47
C SER A 122 7.61 17.28 3.77
N CYS A 123 8.11 18.05 4.75
CA CYS A 123 8.42 17.57 6.09
C CYS A 123 7.19 17.43 7.01
N TYR A 124 6.04 17.97 6.62
CA TYR A 124 4.76 17.84 7.34
C TYR A 124 3.76 17.08 6.48
N LEU A 125 2.98 16.17 7.06
CA LEU A 125 1.95 15.42 6.34
C LEU A 125 0.83 16.35 5.85
N ASP A 126 0.60 16.38 4.55
CA ASP A 126 -0.44 17.21 3.95
C ASP A 126 -1.84 16.72 4.35
N SER A 127 -2.82 17.63 4.39
CA SER A 127 -4.22 17.27 4.64
C SER A 127 -4.75 16.35 3.55
N ALA A 128 -5.84 15.63 3.82
CA ALA A 128 -6.45 14.76 2.81
C ALA A 128 -6.91 15.56 1.58
N GLU A 129 -7.40 16.79 1.77
CA GLU A 129 -7.87 17.69 0.72
C GLU A 129 -6.70 18.18 -0.14
N ALA A 130 -5.61 18.62 0.49
CA ALA A 130 -4.40 19.07 -0.21
C ALA A 130 -3.85 17.96 -1.11
N ARG A 131 -3.73 16.73 -0.58
CA ARG A 131 -3.25 15.57 -1.33
C ARG A 131 -4.15 15.22 -2.52
N ARG A 132 -5.48 15.33 -2.36
CA ARG A 132 -6.45 15.10 -3.46
C ARG A 132 -6.31 16.11 -4.57
N THR A 133 -6.03 17.36 -4.24
CA THR A 133 -5.81 18.41 -5.25
C THR A 133 -4.50 18.17 -5.98
N SER A 134 -3.39 17.91 -5.28
CA SER A 134 -2.10 17.60 -5.92
C SER A 134 -2.16 16.39 -6.84
N GLN A 135 -2.93 15.35 -6.46
CA GLN A 135 -3.12 14.18 -7.32
C GLN A 135 -3.91 14.52 -8.58
N ARG A 136 -4.97 15.33 -8.47
CA ARG A 136 -5.71 15.81 -9.64
C ARG A 136 -4.81 16.64 -10.56
N ASP A 137 -4.05 17.59 -10.03
CA ASP A 137 -3.17 18.42 -10.86
C ASP A 137 -2.13 17.58 -11.63
N ALA A 138 -1.61 16.52 -11.00
CA ALA A 138 -0.68 15.59 -11.63
C ALA A 138 -1.33 14.68 -12.70
N GLU A 139 -2.65 14.48 -12.68
CA GLU A 139 -3.37 13.71 -13.72
C GLU A 139 -3.65 14.56 -14.97
N TRP A 140 -3.61 15.89 -14.86
CA TRP A 140 -3.91 16.83 -15.95
C TRP A 140 -2.65 17.47 -16.57
N ALA A 141 -1.45 17.07 -16.13
CA ALA A 141 -0.15 17.52 -16.63
C ALA A 141 0.51 16.46 -17.54
#